data_AF-A0A6H5ISY0-F1
#
_entry.id   AF-A0A6H5ISY0-F1
#
_cell.length_a   1.000
_cell.length_b   1.000
_cell.length_c   1.000
_cell.angle_alpha   90.00
_cell.angle_beta   90.00
_cell.angle_gamma   90.00
#
_symmetry.space_group_name_H-M   'P 1'
#
loop_
_entity.id
_entity.type
_entity.pdbx_description
1 polymer ?
#
loop_
_entity_poly.entity_id
_entity_poly.type
_entity_poly.pdbx_seq_one_letter_code
_entity_poly.pdbx_strand_id
1 'polypeptide(L)'
;MVGSLIVDPYLKERDRLIEAEQKLQFGHDIVLEGDEIKANECLMRAKTAELDHAFQHPEDFLPAQNFLRARKEIEQSTVFRILRRMPKGGLFHAHGLAILSVDKLLRYTHLPNLWICRSGFAFLFSRARPPPPLLSHSCDDWVPIEERRRAEPNLDQEIKRHLMLSSSRNDDINHVWKDFNKLFPAVGGLAIYK
;
A
#
# COMPACT_ATOMS: atom_id res chain seq x y z
N MET A 1 -10.89 13.70 -57.66
CA MET A 1 -9.50 13.85 -57.16
C MET A 1 -9.37 14.94 -56.09
N VAL A 2 -10.28 15.01 -55.10
CA VAL A 2 -10.24 16.04 -54.03
C VAL A 2 -9.98 15.43 -52.64
N GLY A 3 -10.29 14.14 -52.45
CA GLY A 3 -10.08 13.45 -51.16
C GLY A 3 -8.62 13.18 -50.79
N SER A 4 -7.69 13.12 -51.76
CA SER A 4 -6.28 12.82 -51.49
C SER A 4 -5.47 14.02 -50.96
N LEU A 5 -5.92 15.26 -51.23
CA LEU A 5 -5.17 16.48 -50.91
C LEU A 5 -5.33 16.93 -49.45
N ILE A 6 -6.40 16.50 -48.78
CA ILE A 6 -6.69 16.87 -47.37
C ILE A 6 -6.17 15.80 -46.39
N VAL A 7 -6.14 14.53 -46.84
CA VAL A 7 -5.76 13.39 -45.99
C VAL A 7 -4.26 13.42 -45.66
N ASP A 8 -3.40 13.76 -46.61
CA ASP A 8 -1.94 13.73 -46.40
C ASP A 8 -1.44 14.81 -45.40
N PRO A 9 -1.86 16.09 -45.50
CA PRO A 9 -1.50 17.10 -44.49
C PRO A 9 -2.07 16.78 -43.09
N TYR A 10 -3.29 16.23 -43.03
CA TYR A 10 -3.91 15.82 -41.77
C TYR A 10 -3.13 14.69 -41.10
N LEU A 11 -2.81 13.62 -41.83
CA LEU A 11 -2.07 12.48 -41.28
C LEU A 11 -0.68 12.90 -40.80
N LYS A 12 0.00 13.75 -41.58
CA LYS A 12 1.30 14.31 -41.19
C LYS A 12 1.22 15.13 -39.91
N GLU A 13 0.19 15.97 -39.77
CA GLU A 13 0.00 16.76 -38.55
C GLU A 13 -0.38 15.88 -37.35
N ARG A 14 -1.23 14.87 -37.56
CA ARG A 14 -1.57 13.88 -36.52
C ARG A 14 -0.32 13.16 -36.01
N ASP A 15 0.50 12.65 -36.91
CA ASP A 15 1.72 11.93 -36.54
C ASP A 15 2.73 12.87 -35.86
N ARG A 16 2.83 14.13 -36.33
CA ARG A 16 3.62 15.18 -35.65
C ARG A 16 3.16 15.41 -34.20
N LEU A 17 1.86 15.45 -33.96
CA LEU A 17 1.30 15.63 -32.61
C LEU A 17 1.56 14.42 -31.72
N ILE A 18 1.39 13.19 -32.24
CA ILE A 18 1.69 11.96 -31.51
C ILE A 18 3.17 11.91 -31.11
N GLU A 19 4.09 12.21 -32.03
CA GLU A 19 5.52 12.27 -31.73
C GLU A 19 5.85 13.37 -30.71
N ALA A 20 5.20 14.53 -30.81
CA ALA A 20 5.38 15.62 -29.86
C ALA A 20 4.93 15.21 -28.45
N GLU A 21 3.80 14.52 -28.32
CA GLU A 21 3.33 13.99 -27.04
C GLU A 21 4.27 12.93 -26.48
N GLN A 22 4.75 12.00 -27.31
CA GLN A 22 5.69 10.96 -26.89
C GLN A 22 6.99 11.57 -26.34
N LYS A 23 7.48 12.67 -26.94
CA LYS A 23 8.67 13.40 -26.48
C LYS A 23 8.50 14.05 -25.10
N LEU A 24 7.27 14.31 -24.67
CA LEU A 24 6.98 14.87 -23.35
C LEU A 24 6.86 13.81 -22.26
N GLN A 25 6.79 12.53 -22.62
CA GLN A 25 6.61 11.45 -21.65
C GLN A 25 7.88 11.21 -20.82
N PHE A 26 7.68 10.87 -19.55
CA PHE A 26 8.77 10.50 -18.66
C PHE A 26 9.56 9.30 -19.23
N GLY A 27 10.87 9.46 -19.35
CA GLY A 27 11.76 8.41 -19.86
C GLY A 27 11.82 8.31 -21.38
N HIS A 28 11.29 9.28 -22.14
CA HIS A 28 11.34 9.27 -23.62
C HIS A 28 12.76 9.10 -24.19
N ASP A 29 13.74 9.81 -23.61
CA ASP A 29 15.12 9.80 -24.10
C ASP A 29 15.88 8.50 -23.75
N ILE A 30 15.24 7.56 -23.04
CA ILE A 30 15.83 6.25 -22.73
C ILE A 30 15.75 5.39 -23.99
N VAL A 31 16.91 5.11 -24.58
CA VAL A 31 17.04 4.18 -25.71
C VAL A 31 17.16 2.76 -25.16
N LEU A 32 16.23 1.88 -25.54
CA LEU A 32 16.26 0.46 -25.17
C LEU A 32 17.13 -0.34 -26.16
N GLU A 33 17.95 -1.25 -25.65
CA GLU A 33 18.82 -2.09 -26.47
C GLU A 33 18.74 -3.58 -26.10
N GLY A 34 18.99 -4.46 -27.08
CA GLY A 34 19.13 -5.91 -26.86
C GLY A 34 17.93 -6.55 -26.15
N ASP A 35 18.16 -7.09 -24.95
CA ASP A 35 17.13 -7.78 -24.16
C ASP A 35 16.14 -6.82 -23.48
N GLU A 36 16.44 -5.53 -23.39
CA GLU A 36 15.51 -4.52 -22.84
C GLU A 36 14.29 -4.34 -23.76
N ILE A 37 14.49 -4.43 -25.08
CA ILE A 37 13.40 -4.40 -26.07
C ILE A 37 12.45 -5.57 -25.84
N LYS A 38 12.99 -6.78 -25.70
CA LYS A 38 12.18 -7.99 -25.42
C LYS A 38 11.46 -7.90 -24.08
N ALA A 39 12.14 -7.38 -23.05
CA ALA A 39 11.53 -7.17 -21.74
C ALA A 39 10.37 -6.16 -21.80
N ASN A 40 10.55 -5.06 -22.54
CA ASN A 40 9.51 -4.08 -22.79
C ASN A 40 8.33 -4.68 -23.56
N GLU A 41 8.58 -5.47 -24.61
CA GLU A 41 7.53 -6.17 -25.35
C GLU A 41 6.72 -7.11 -24.44
N CYS A 42 7.38 -7.87 -23.56
CA CYS A 42 6.69 -8.73 -22.59
C CYS A 42 5.83 -7.92 -21.61
N LEU A 43 6.38 -6.84 -21.04
CA LEU A 43 5.64 -5.97 -20.12
C LEU A 43 4.44 -5.30 -20.81
N MET A 44 4.66 -4.71 -21.99
CA MET A 44 3.63 -4.01 -22.74
C MET A 44 2.53 -4.97 -23.22
N ARG A 45 2.87 -6.20 -23.62
CA ARG A 45 1.87 -7.22 -23.96
C ARG A 45 0.98 -7.56 -22.76
N ALA A 46 1.56 -7.76 -21.58
CA ALA A 46 0.79 -8.01 -20.36
C ALA A 46 -0.08 -6.81 -19.98
N LYS A 47 0.47 -5.59 -20.06
CA LYS A 47 -0.25 -4.35 -19.79
C LYS A 47 -1.43 -4.15 -20.74
N THR A 48 -1.21 -4.28 -22.05
CA THR A 48 -2.26 -4.08 -23.05
C THR A 48 -3.35 -5.14 -22.91
N ALA A 49 -3.01 -6.40 -22.63
CA ALA A 49 -4.01 -7.43 -22.37
C ALA A 49 -4.90 -7.12 -21.14
N GLU A 50 -4.30 -6.66 -20.04
CA GLU A 50 -5.05 -6.23 -18.85
C GLU A 50 -5.94 -4.99 -19.14
N LEU A 51 -5.47 -4.05 -19.96
CA LEU A 51 -6.23 -2.86 -20.37
C LEU A 51 -7.36 -3.20 -21.35
N ASP A 52 -7.12 -4.03 -22.35
CA ASP A 52 -8.12 -4.43 -23.36
C ASP A 52 -9.29 -5.16 -22.68
N HIS A 53 -8.99 -6.01 -21.69
CA HIS A 53 -9.99 -6.61 -20.84
C HIS A 53 -10.78 -5.55 -20.07
N ALA A 54 -10.10 -4.61 -19.41
CA ALA A 54 -10.74 -3.54 -18.65
C ALA A 54 -11.56 -2.56 -19.52
N PHE A 55 -11.23 -2.37 -20.80
CA PHE A 55 -12.07 -1.59 -21.72
C PHE A 55 -13.39 -2.28 -22.04
N GLN A 56 -13.41 -3.62 -22.02
CA GLN A 56 -14.62 -4.43 -22.20
C GLN A 56 -15.38 -4.61 -20.87
N HIS A 57 -14.65 -4.62 -19.75
CA HIS A 57 -15.13 -4.81 -18.39
C HIS A 57 -14.61 -3.71 -17.46
N PRO A 58 -15.15 -2.48 -17.53
CA PRO A 58 -14.66 -1.34 -16.75
C PRO A 58 -14.62 -1.57 -15.24
N GLU A 59 -15.51 -2.42 -14.72
CA GLU A 59 -15.54 -2.86 -13.33
C GLU A 59 -14.25 -3.57 -12.89
N ASP A 60 -13.56 -4.24 -13.82
CA ASP A 60 -12.32 -4.98 -13.55
C ASP A 60 -11.06 -4.11 -13.68
N PHE A 61 -11.22 -2.81 -13.98
CA PHE A 61 -10.11 -1.87 -13.99
C PHE A 61 -9.62 -1.57 -12.56
N LEU A 62 -8.71 -2.42 -12.06
CA LEU A 62 -8.19 -2.38 -10.69
C LEU A 62 -7.69 -0.99 -10.23
N PRO A 63 -7.02 -0.17 -11.06
CA PRO A 63 -6.57 1.16 -10.63
C PRO A 63 -7.70 2.14 -10.29
N ALA A 64 -8.93 1.93 -10.80
CA ALA A 64 -10.08 2.76 -10.45
C ALA A 64 -10.82 2.30 -9.19
N GLN A 65 -10.45 1.15 -8.63
CA GLN A 65 -11.06 0.61 -7.42
C GLN A 65 -10.32 1.10 -6.15
N ASN A 66 -11.01 1.07 -5.01
CA ASN A 66 -10.36 1.30 -3.73
C ASN A 66 -9.29 0.21 -3.47
N PHE A 67 -8.05 0.63 -3.20
CA PHE A 67 -6.92 -0.30 -3.00
C PHE A 67 -7.18 -1.37 -1.94
N LEU A 68 -7.88 -1.04 -0.83
CA LEU A 68 -8.16 -2.01 0.22
C LEU A 68 -9.05 -3.16 -0.25
N ARG A 69 -9.80 -2.95 -1.34
CA ARG A 69 -10.63 -3.98 -2.00
C ARG A 69 -9.86 -4.68 -3.11
N ALA A 70 -9.20 -3.93 -3.97
CA ALA A 70 -8.52 -4.45 -5.17
C ALA A 70 -7.14 -5.08 -4.93
N ARG A 71 -6.61 -5.02 -3.69
CA ARG A 71 -5.25 -5.48 -3.38
C ARG A 71 -5.01 -6.94 -3.82
N LYS A 72 -5.96 -7.84 -3.58
CA LYS A 72 -5.77 -9.28 -3.86
C LYS A 72 -5.65 -9.54 -5.36
N GLU A 73 -6.44 -8.83 -6.14
CA GLU A 73 -6.50 -8.87 -7.58
C GLU A 73 -5.24 -8.23 -8.18
N ILE A 74 -4.78 -7.11 -7.63
CA ILE A 74 -3.50 -6.49 -8.00
C ILE A 74 -2.35 -7.47 -7.77
N GLU A 75 -2.33 -8.19 -6.63
CA GLU A 75 -1.30 -9.20 -6.34
C GLU A 75 -1.28 -10.36 -7.35
N GLN A 76 -2.38 -10.61 -8.06
CA GLN A 76 -2.51 -11.63 -9.11
C GLN A 76 -2.20 -11.11 -10.53
N SER A 77 -2.25 -9.79 -10.76
CA SER A 77 -1.91 -9.16 -12.05
C SER A 77 -0.54 -9.61 -12.57
N THR A 78 -0.47 -9.86 -13.88
CA THR A 78 0.79 -10.22 -14.54
C THR A 78 1.72 -9.03 -14.55
N VAL A 79 1.19 -7.83 -14.81
CA VAL A 79 1.95 -6.57 -14.73
C VAL A 79 2.55 -6.39 -13.33
N PHE A 80 1.75 -6.54 -12.27
CA PHE A 80 2.25 -6.41 -10.90
C PHE A 80 3.35 -7.43 -10.58
N ARG A 81 3.22 -8.69 -11.03
CA ARG A 81 4.26 -9.71 -10.87
C ARG A 81 5.58 -9.35 -11.56
N ILE A 82 5.52 -8.69 -12.72
CA ILE A 82 6.72 -8.15 -13.40
C ILE A 82 7.29 -6.99 -12.59
N LEU A 83 6.48 -5.99 -12.21
CA LEU A 83 6.91 -4.82 -11.44
C LEU A 83 7.50 -5.18 -10.07
N ARG A 84 7.03 -6.28 -9.46
CA ARG A 84 7.58 -6.81 -8.20
C ARG A 84 9.03 -7.26 -8.36
N ARG A 85 9.41 -7.79 -9.53
CA ARG A 85 10.79 -8.25 -9.85
C ARG A 85 11.72 -7.11 -10.26
N MET A 86 11.17 -5.95 -10.63
CA MET A 86 11.95 -4.81 -11.08
C MET A 86 12.75 -4.15 -9.93
N PRO A 87 14.04 -3.84 -10.13
CA PRO A 87 14.82 -3.04 -9.17
C PRO A 87 14.34 -1.58 -9.22
N LYS A 88 13.58 -1.16 -8.21
CA LYS A 88 12.94 0.18 -8.14
C LYS A 88 13.84 1.31 -7.65
N GLY A 89 15.13 1.02 -7.39
CA GLY A 89 16.07 2.01 -6.86
C GLY A 89 15.83 2.30 -5.36
N GLY A 90 15.74 3.57 -5.00
CA GLY A 90 15.64 4.04 -3.60
C GLY A 90 14.22 4.31 -3.12
N LEU A 91 14.00 4.20 -1.80
CA LEU A 91 12.76 4.59 -1.12
C LEU A 91 12.95 5.98 -0.49
N PHE A 92 12.51 7.03 -1.20
CA PHE A 92 12.73 8.42 -0.79
C PHE A 92 11.64 9.02 0.11
N HIS A 93 10.46 8.41 0.15
CA HIS A 93 9.37 8.86 1.01
C HIS A 93 8.78 7.67 1.76
N ALA A 94 8.98 7.65 3.08
CA ALA A 94 8.44 6.63 3.97
C ALA A 94 8.39 7.17 5.41
N HIS A 95 7.43 6.66 6.19
CA HIS A 95 7.34 6.93 7.62
C HIS A 95 7.80 5.69 8.39
N GLY A 96 8.78 5.83 9.29
CA GLY A 96 9.43 4.68 9.95
C GLY A 96 8.48 3.73 10.70
N LEU A 97 7.37 4.25 11.23
CA LEU A 97 6.34 3.45 11.91
C LEU A 97 5.35 2.77 10.95
N ALA A 98 5.43 2.99 9.63
CA ALA A 98 4.49 2.51 8.63
C ALA A 98 5.12 1.66 7.51
N ILE A 99 6.39 1.25 7.66
CA ILE A 99 7.10 0.44 6.65
C ILE A 99 7.05 -1.07 6.92
N LEU A 100 6.69 -1.48 8.13
CA LEU A 100 6.67 -2.89 8.53
C LEU A 100 5.29 -3.49 8.28
N SER A 101 5.23 -4.73 7.77
CA SER A 101 3.95 -5.41 7.59
C SER A 101 3.28 -5.68 8.93
N VAL A 102 1.94 -5.60 8.96
CA VAL A 102 1.15 -5.89 10.17
C VAL A 102 1.37 -7.32 10.66
N ASP A 103 1.57 -8.29 9.76
CA ASP A 103 1.91 -9.67 10.14
C ASP A 103 3.24 -9.76 10.88
N LYS A 104 4.21 -8.89 10.56
CA LYS A 104 5.49 -8.85 11.27
C LYS A 104 5.38 -8.07 12.59
N LEU A 105 4.57 -7.00 12.65
CA LEU A 105 4.24 -6.32 13.91
C LEU A 105 3.53 -7.27 14.89
N LEU A 106 2.61 -8.10 14.40
CA LEU A 106 1.91 -9.09 15.21
C LEU A 106 2.89 -10.07 15.87
N ARG A 107 3.98 -10.45 15.21
CA ARG A 107 5.00 -11.31 15.84
C ARG A 107 5.65 -10.65 17.05
N TYR A 108 5.84 -9.33 17.03
CA TYR A 108 6.39 -8.61 18.18
C TYR A 108 5.43 -8.60 19.37
N THR A 109 4.13 -8.78 19.13
CA THR A 109 3.18 -8.87 20.25
C THR A 109 3.30 -10.17 21.03
N HIS A 110 4.08 -11.16 20.57
CA HIS A 110 4.37 -12.40 21.30
C HIS A 110 5.69 -12.35 22.07
N LEU A 111 6.41 -11.24 22.04
CA LEU A 111 7.65 -11.09 22.80
C LEU A 111 7.35 -10.93 24.31
N PRO A 112 8.23 -11.44 25.19
CA PRO A 112 8.05 -11.34 26.63
C PRO A 112 8.11 -9.88 27.08
N ASN A 113 7.58 -9.61 28.28
CA ASN A 113 7.53 -8.27 28.89
C ASN A 113 6.67 -7.26 28.13
N LEU A 114 5.75 -7.72 27.28
CA LEU A 114 4.81 -6.84 26.60
C LEU A 114 3.52 -6.68 27.40
N TRP A 115 3.16 -5.41 27.61
CA TRP A 115 1.92 -4.99 28.24
C TRP A 115 0.99 -4.42 27.18
N ILE A 116 -0.30 -4.68 27.37
CA ILE A 116 -1.39 -4.12 26.56
C ILE A 116 -2.35 -3.40 27.49
N CYS A 117 -2.98 -2.33 27.00
CA CYS A 117 -4.07 -1.70 27.73
C CYS A 117 -5.28 -2.62 27.81
N ARG A 118 -5.92 -2.74 28.98
CA ARG A 118 -7.15 -3.54 29.11
C ARG A 118 -8.28 -3.02 28.22
N SER A 119 -8.43 -1.70 28.11
CA SER A 119 -9.54 -1.05 27.37
C SER A 119 -9.21 -0.72 25.90
N GLY A 120 -8.03 -1.08 25.39
CA GLY A 120 -7.60 -0.66 24.05
C GLY A 120 -6.42 -1.43 23.49
N PHE A 121 -5.79 -0.87 22.46
CA PHE A 121 -4.66 -1.48 21.74
C PHE A 121 -3.39 -0.63 21.84
N ALA A 122 -3.17 -0.03 23.01
CA ALA A 122 -1.88 0.57 23.35
C ALA A 122 -0.94 -0.52 23.89
N PHE A 123 0.33 -0.47 23.49
CA PHE A 123 1.34 -1.46 23.81
C PHE A 123 2.52 -0.81 24.52
N LEU A 124 3.15 -1.54 25.44
CA LEU A 124 4.35 -1.07 26.14
C LEU A 124 5.23 -2.25 26.56
N PHE A 125 6.48 -2.25 26.14
CA PHE A 125 7.48 -3.18 26.67
C PHE A 125 8.01 -2.70 28.01
N SER A 126 7.93 -3.54 29.04
CA SER A 126 8.45 -3.25 30.38
C SER A 126 8.66 -4.52 31.20
N ARG A 127 9.82 -4.64 31.87
CA ARG A 127 10.15 -5.79 32.74
C ARG A 127 9.35 -5.81 34.05
N ALA A 128 8.88 -4.66 34.49
CA ALA A 128 8.03 -4.51 35.66
C ALA A 128 6.68 -3.93 35.23
N ARG A 129 5.67 -4.02 36.10
CA ARG A 129 4.39 -3.36 35.86
C ARG A 129 4.62 -1.87 35.59
N PRO A 130 4.19 -1.33 34.44
CA PRO A 130 4.30 0.10 34.17
C PRO A 130 3.57 0.91 35.26
N PRO A 131 4.24 1.87 35.92
CA PRO A 131 3.56 2.71 36.89
C PRO A 131 2.61 3.70 36.17
N PRO A 132 1.43 3.97 36.73
CA PRO A 132 0.56 5.03 36.23
C PRO A 132 1.16 6.43 36.57
N PRO A 133 1.09 7.44 35.68
CA PRO A 133 1.31 7.43 34.24
C PRO A 133 2.72 7.98 33.92
N LEU A 134 3.58 7.20 33.25
CA LEU A 134 4.94 7.67 32.89
C LEU A 134 5.03 8.39 31.53
N LEU A 135 4.22 8.06 30.52
CA LEU A 135 4.38 8.60 29.17
C LEU A 135 3.01 8.62 28.43
N SER A 136 2.49 9.82 28.16
CA SER A 136 1.36 10.17 27.27
C SER A 136 0.08 9.30 27.32
N HIS A 137 -0.84 9.67 28.22
CA HIS A 137 -2.30 9.81 28.01
C HIS A 137 -3.13 8.75 27.25
N SER A 138 -3.03 7.44 27.50
CA SER A 138 -4.12 6.56 27.02
C SER A 138 -4.42 5.30 27.81
N CYS A 139 -3.62 4.92 28.81
CA CYS A 139 -3.92 3.72 29.58
C CYS A 139 -3.41 3.77 31.02
N ASP A 140 -4.34 3.57 31.95
CA ASP A 140 -4.07 3.50 33.38
C ASP A 140 -4.17 2.05 33.93
N ASP A 141 -4.61 1.10 33.09
CA ASP A 141 -4.83 -0.30 33.45
C ASP A 141 -4.09 -1.25 32.50
N TRP A 142 -2.78 -1.34 32.70
CA TRP A 142 -1.89 -2.22 31.96
C TRP A 142 -1.99 -3.67 32.46
N VAL A 143 -2.15 -4.60 31.52
CA VAL A 143 -2.10 -6.04 31.77
C VAL A 143 -1.05 -6.72 30.90
N PRO A 144 -0.42 -7.82 31.36
CA PRO A 144 0.41 -8.64 30.49
C PRO A 144 -0.41 -9.15 29.32
N ILE A 145 0.11 -9.04 28.09
CA ILE A 145 -0.63 -9.46 26.90
C ILE A 145 -0.99 -10.96 26.92
N GLU A 146 -0.16 -11.77 27.59
CA GLU A 146 -0.39 -13.21 27.80
C GLU A 146 -1.63 -13.49 28.67
N GLU A 147 -1.93 -12.62 29.64
CA GLU A 147 -3.17 -12.71 30.43
C GLU A 147 -4.37 -12.43 29.52
N ARG A 148 -4.32 -11.35 28.74
CA ARG A 148 -5.41 -11.00 27.83
C ARG A 148 -5.63 -12.06 26.75
N ARG A 149 -4.57 -12.66 26.19
CA ARG A 149 -4.69 -13.79 25.24
C ARG A 149 -5.37 -15.02 25.82
N ARG A 150 -5.14 -15.33 27.10
CA ARG A 150 -5.82 -16.44 27.78
C ARG A 150 -7.32 -16.17 27.93
N ALA A 151 -7.71 -14.90 28.12
CA ALA A 151 -9.10 -14.49 28.23
C ALA A 151 -9.80 -14.27 26.87
N GLU A 152 -9.05 -13.82 25.85
CA GLU A 152 -9.55 -13.42 24.53
C GLU A 152 -8.85 -14.23 23.42
N PRO A 153 -9.38 -15.40 23.02
CA PRO A 153 -8.75 -16.27 22.01
C PRO A 153 -8.56 -15.60 20.63
N ASN A 154 -9.36 -14.59 20.30
CA ASN A 154 -9.30 -13.87 19.02
C ASN A 154 -8.44 -12.60 19.06
N LEU A 155 -7.72 -12.33 20.16
CA LEU A 155 -6.99 -11.08 20.36
C LEU A 155 -6.05 -10.74 19.20
N ASP A 156 -5.32 -11.72 18.66
CA ASP A 156 -4.39 -11.48 17.55
C ASP A 156 -5.09 -11.01 16.26
N GLN A 157 -6.31 -11.50 16.01
CA GLN A 157 -7.13 -11.03 14.89
C GLN A 157 -7.62 -9.60 15.11
N GLU A 158 -7.98 -9.26 16.35
CA GLU A 158 -8.40 -7.90 16.72
C GLU A 158 -7.25 -6.90 16.65
N ILE A 159 -6.06 -7.27 17.15
CA ILE A 159 -4.83 -6.48 17.01
C ILE A 159 -4.56 -6.22 15.52
N LYS A 160 -4.61 -7.27 14.68
CA LYS A 160 -4.39 -7.13 13.24
C LYS A 160 -5.39 -6.17 12.60
N ARG A 161 -6.68 -6.27 12.94
CA ARG A 161 -7.71 -5.33 12.45
C ARG A 161 -7.45 -3.90 12.93
N HIS A 162 -7.06 -3.73 14.18
CA HIS A 162 -6.76 -2.41 14.76
C HIS A 162 -5.54 -1.75 14.12
N LEU A 163 -4.56 -2.53 13.66
CA LEU A 163 -3.35 -2.04 13.00
C LEU A 163 -3.52 -1.80 11.48
N MET A 164 -4.75 -1.86 10.95
CA MET A 164 -5.05 -1.66 9.54
C MET A 164 -6.22 -0.68 9.36
N LEU A 165 -6.18 0.09 8.26
CA LEU A 165 -7.35 0.84 7.82
C LEU A 165 -8.41 -0.11 7.25
N SER A 166 -9.67 0.21 7.49
CA SER A 166 -10.82 -0.51 6.92
C SER A 166 -11.46 0.30 5.79
N SER A 167 -12.00 -0.39 4.78
CA SER A 167 -12.77 0.23 3.69
C SER A 167 -14.24 0.48 4.05
N SER A 168 -14.67 0.18 5.29
CA SER A 168 -16.09 0.16 5.69
C SER A 168 -16.61 1.47 6.30
N ARG A 169 -15.75 2.47 6.55
CA ARG A 169 -16.13 3.74 7.24
C ARG A 169 -15.39 4.96 6.67
N ASN A 170 -15.45 5.14 5.36
CA ASN A 170 -14.78 6.25 4.68
C ASN A 170 -15.81 7.29 4.23
N ASP A 171 -16.62 7.77 5.17
CA ASP A 171 -17.71 8.73 4.87
C ASP A 171 -17.12 10.11 4.51
N ASP A 172 -15.99 10.47 5.11
CA ASP A 172 -15.26 11.71 4.81
C ASP A 172 -13.75 11.58 5.10
N ILE A 173 -12.96 12.53 4.57
CA ILE A 173 -11.49 12.55 4.70
C ILE A 173 -11.01 12.71 6.15
N ASN A 174 -11.74 13.45 6.99
CA ASN A 174 -11.37 13.65 8.40
C ASN A 174 -11.58 12.38 9.21
N HIS A 175 -12.62 11.60 8.92
CA HIS A 175 -12.81 10.27 9.52
C HIS A 175 -11.64 9.34 9.19
N VAL A 176 -11.21 9.29 7.92
CA VAL A 176 -10.06 8.48 7.50
C VAL A 176 -8.78 8.93 8.23
N TRP A 177 -8.51 10.23 8.29
CA TRP A 177 -7.36 10.76 9.03
C TRP A 177 -7.41 10.44 10.52
N LYS A 178 -8.59 10.53 11.13
CA LYS A 178 -8.78 10.19 12.54
C LYS A 178 -8.46 8.72 12.81
N ASP A 179 -8.89 7.80 11.93
CA ASP A 179 -8.58 6.38 12.08
C ASP A 179 -7.11 6.07 11.76
N PHE A 180 -6.55 6.70 10.74
CA PHE A 180 -5.12 6.58 10.40
C PHE A 180 -4.22 7.03 11.55
N ASN A 181 -4.52 8.17 12.17
CA ASN A 181 -3.72 8.70 13.28
C ASN A 181 -3.77 7.83 14.55
N LYS A 182 -4.82 7.01 14.74
CA LYS A 182 -4.90 6.05 15.86
C LYS A 182 -3.94 4.88 15.71
N LEU A 183 -3.49 4.56 14.49
CA LEU A 183 -2.57 3.44 14.25
C LEU A 183 -1.19 3.70 14.87
N PHE A 184 -0.70 4.94 14.77
CA PHE A 184 0.69 5.27 15.10
C PHE A 184 1.06 5.13 16.58
N PRO A 185 0.21 5.53 17.55
CA PRO A 185 0.48 5.26 18.97
C PRO A 185 0.65 3.77 19.28
N ALA A 186 -0.20 2.92 18.71
CA ALA A 186 -0.12 1.47 18.88
C ALA A 186 1.19 0.90 18.31
N VAL A 187 1.55 1.29 17.07
CA VAL A 187 2.81 0.84 16.46
C VAL A 187 4.03 1.40 17.20
N GLY A 188 3.97 2.64 17.68
CA GLY A 188 5.05 3.26 18.46
C GLY A 188 5.39 2.47 19.72
N GLY A 189 4.38 1.98 20.44
CA GLY A 189 4.56 1.11 21.61
C GLY A 189 5.26 -0.22 21.32
N LEU A 190 5.16 -0.72 20.09
CA LEU A 190 5.81 -1.95 19.63
C LEU A 190 7.20 -1.71 19.01
N ALA A 191 7.42 -0.55 18.41
CA ALA A 191 8.59 -0.29 17.56
C ALA A 191 9.71 0.54 18.24
N ILE A 192 9.40 1.29 19.31
CA ILE A 192 10.31 2.28 19.91
C ILE A 192 11.03 1.73 21.16
N TYR A 193 10.75 0.50 21.58
CA TYR A 193 11.44 -0.12 22.70
C TYR A 193 12.93 -0.34 22.40
N LYS A 194 13.80 0.06 23.34
CA LYS A 194 15.26 -0.07 23.26
C LYS A 194 15.76 -1.22 24.12
#